data_AF-J9ARX3-F1
#
_entry.id   AF-J9ARX3-F1
#
_cell.length_a   1.000
_cell.length_b   1.000
_cell.length_c   1.000
_cell.angle_alpha   90.00
_cell.angle_beta   90.00
_cell.angle_gamma   90.00
#
_symmetry.space_group_name_H-M   'P 1'
#
loop_
_entity.id
_entity.type
_entity.pdbx_description
1 polymer ?
#
loop_
_entity_poly.entity_id
_entity_poly.type
_entity_poly.pdbx_seq_one_letter_code
_entity_poly.pdbx_strand_id
1 'polypeptide(L)'
;AEPLFIHSNPIKSDLTVGNIWNPPTLVEIRAKQDEEQRILRHTLGHRNGQKYRFLIIPRYHLLTFKSFVANHQNDVSEEYELKICFILLQLIYALKSFQLNSIEAISDDLSEFILLCRYTRTNQKIDNMDHLPRVLLLQETFRMMKKPTTGLCDYCLKILATMLNLNHNSLTNFTYPIQECAKALQQDKSSSLTEAKDALEFGIFVGHDASSFSDEEDAQAWIDSKRADYVNYLVK
;
A
#
# COMPACT_ATOMS: atom_id res chain seq x y z
N ALA A 1 14.34 43.69 28.99
CA ALA A 1 14.93 42.35 29.08
C ALA A 1 14.37 41.54 27.92
N GLU A 2 15.21 41.24 26.95
CA GLU A 2 14.88 40.53 25.71
C GLU A 2 14.56 39.05 25.97
N PRO A 3 13.74 38.39 25.14
CA PRO A 3 13.58 36.94 25.22
C PRO A 3 14.82 36.25 24.66
N LEU A 4 15.37 35.32 25.44
CA LEU A 4 16.47 34.44 25.05
C LEU A 4 16.13 33.66 23.78
N PHE A 5 16.87 33.95 22.70
CA PHE A 5 16.95 33.08 21.54
C PHE A 5 17.71 31.80 21.93
N ILE A 6 16.98 30.72 22.12
CA ILE A 6 17.57 29.37 22.09
C ILE A 6 17.79 29.03 20.61
N HIS A 7 18.98 29.34 20.11
CA HIS A 7 19.43 28.88 18.81
C HIS A 7 19.93 27.44 18.86
N SER A 8 19.86 26.83 17.67
CA SER A 8 20.35 25.52 17.24
C SER A 8 19.58 24.29 17.74
N ASN A 9 18.39 24.07 17.16
CA ASN A 9 18.06 22.70 16.77
C ASN A 9 19.13 22.25 15.77
N PRO A 10 19.72 21.05 15.93
CA PRO A 10 20.62 20.54 14.91
C PRO A 10 19.77 20.30 13.68
N ILE A 11 20.01 21.09 12.63
CA ILE A 11 19.65 20.70 11.28
C ILE A 11 20.35 19.35 11.10
N LYS A 12 19.58 18.25 11.16
CA LYS A 12 20.08 16.94 10.75
C LYS A 12 20.47 17.10 9.29
N SER A 13 21.75 17.32 9.07
CA SER A 13 22.41 17.33 7.78
C SER A 13 22.51 15.90 7.28
N ASP A 14 21.36 15.26 7.05
CA ASP A 14 21.19 14.23 6.04
C ASP A 14 19.70 13.87 5.82
N LEU A 15 19.02 14.64 4.97
CA LEU A 15 17.69 14.27 4.47
C LEU A 15 17.78 13.21 3.35
N THR A 16 18.99 12.74 3.00
CA THR A 16 19.16 11.63 2.04
C THR A 16 19.05 10.26 2.71
N VAL A 17 19.21 10.21 4.04
CA VAL A 17 19.06 9.01 4.88
C VAL A 17 17.86 9.21 5.83
N GLY A 18 16.69 9.47 5.25
CA GLY A 18 15.44 9.40 6.02
C GLY A 18 15.24 7.95 6.47
N ASN A 19 15.15 7.72 7.78
CA ASN A 19 14.93 6.38 8.33
C ASN A 19 13.66 5.80 7.69
N ILE A 20 13.84 4.69 6.98
CA ILE A 20 12.92 4.02 6.05
C ILE A 20 11.62 3.61 6.77
N TRP A 21 11.72 3.47 8.09
CA TRP A 21 10.70 3.01 9.01
C TRP A 21 9.91 4.12 9.67
N ASN A 22 10.20 5.38 9.40
CA ASN A 22 9.42 6.46 9.99
C ASN A 22 7.98 6.37 9.45
N PRO A 23 6.99 6.07 10.31
CA PRO A 23 5.61 5.96 9.87
C PRO A 23 5.14 7.33 9.35
N PRO A 24 4.20 7.35 8.38
CA PRO A 24 3.45 8.56 8.04
C PRO A 24 2.97 9.25 9.32
N THR A 25 3.31 10.52 9.48
CA THR A 25 2.99 11.28 10.70
C THR A 25 1.89 12.28 10.38
N LEU A 26 0.74 12.12 11.02
CA LEU A 26 -0.35 13.10 10.93
C LEU A 26 -0.04 14.27 11.87
N VAL A 27 0.01 15.48 11.31
CA VAL A 27 0.26 16.73 12.05
C VAL A 27 -0.91 17.68 11.81
N GLU A 28 -1.53 18.15 12.89
CA GLU A 28 -2.54 19.21 12.83
C GLU A 28 -1.85 20.55 13.02
N ILE A 29 -1.93 21.41 12.01
CA ILE A 29 -1.35 22.76 12.07
C ILE A 29 -2.50 23.77 12.02
N ARG A 30 -2.57 24.62 13.05
CA ARG A 30 -3.43 25.80 13.03
C ARG A 30 -2.65 26.90 12.31
N ALA A 31 -2.91 27.06 11.03
CA ALA A 31 -2.19 28.04 10.23
C ALA A 31 -2.64 29.46 10.59
N LYS A 32 -1.69 30.39 10.61
CA LYS A 32 -1.98 31.83 10.55
C LYS A 32 -2.17 32.21 9.06
N GLN A 33 -2.95 33.24 8.75
CA GLN A 33 -3.31 33.64 7.36
C GLN A 33 -2.13 33.62 6.37
N ASP A 34 -0.96 34.09 6.79
CA ASP A 34 0.23 34.19 5.93
C ASP A 34 0.90 32.83 5.63
N GLU A 35 0.78 31.86 6.54
CA GLU A 35 1.33 30.51 6.36
C GLU A 35 0.45 29.65 5.43
N GLU A 36 -0.87 29.84 5.49
CA GLU A 36 -1.83 29.20 4.56
C GLU A 36 -1.51 29.58 3.11
N GLN A 37 -1.30 30.86 2.86
CA GLN A 37 -0.92 31.34 1.52
C GLN A 37 0.43 30.82 1.07
N ARG A 38 1.40 30.58 1.97
CA ARG A 38 2.72 30.07 1.60
C ARG A 38 2.69 28.59 1.22
N ILE A 39 1.87 27.78 1.91
CA ILE A 39 1.80 26.32 1.72
C ILE A 39 0.79 25.95 0.62
N LEU A 40 -0.35 26.64 0.54
CA LEU A 40 -1.49 26.29 -0.33
C LEU A 40 -1.69 27.30 -1.47
N ARG A 41 -0.58 27.88 -1.98
CA ARG A 41 -0.50 29.03 -2.93
C ARG A 41 -1.52 29.09 -4.08
N HIS A 42 -2.18 27.99 -4.42
CA HIS A 42 -3.09 27.89 -5.54
C HIS A 42 -4.46 27.22 -5.27
N THR A 43 -4.75 26.78 -4.03
CA THR A 43 -5.85 25.79 -3.84
C THR A 43 -7.10 26.30 -3.12
N LEU A 44 -7.09 27.41 -2.38
CA LEU A 44 -8.27 27.83 -1.60
C LEU A 44 -8.47 29.34 -1.57
N GLY A 45 -9.70 29.77 -1.92
CA GLY A 45 -10.20 31.11 -1.63
C GLY A 45 -10.31 31.33 -0.12
N HIS A 46 -9.93 32.52 0.32
CA HIS A 46 -9.82 32.95 1.72
C HIS A 46 -10.91 32.42 2.65
N ARG A 47 -10.56 31.49 3.54
CA ARG A 47 -11.38 31.12 4.70
C ARG A 47 -10.53 31.17 5.96
N ASN A 48 -10.71 32.24 6.74
CA ASN A 48 -9.95 32.49 7.95
C ASN A 48 -10.26 31.47 9.05
N GLY A 49 -9.20 31.01 9.75
CA GLY A 49 -9.31 30.24 10.98
C GLY A 49 -9.51 28.74 10.79
N GLN A 50 -9.20 28.22 9.60
CA GLN A 50 -9.39 26.81 9.28
C GLN A 50 -8.23 25.99 9.85
N LYS A 51 -8.55 24.85 10.46
CA LYS A 51 -7.53 23.90 10.90
C LYS A 51 -7.18 22.97 9.75
N TYR A 52 -5.88 22.81 9.48
CA TYR A 52 -5.40 21.90 8.45
C TYR A 52 -4.74 20.69 9.10
N ARG A 53 -5.02 19.51 8.54
CA ARG A 53 -4.30 18.29 8.88
C ARG A 53 -3.39 17.94 7.71
N PHE A 54 -2.12 17.73 8.03
CA PHE A 54 -1.08 17.38 7.08
C PHE A 54 -0.61 15.96 7.40
N LEU A 55 -0.59 15.10 6.40
CA LEU A 55 0.07 13.82 6.50
C LEU A 55 1.50 13.97 5.97
N ILE A 56 2.49 13.94 6.87
CA ILE A 56 3.90 14.02 6.53
C ILE A 56 4.41 12.60 6.27
N ILE A 57 4.85 12.35 5.05
CA ILE A 57 5.40 11.06 4.62
C ILE A 57 6.88 11.21 4.28
N PRO A 58 7.70 10.15 4.43
CA PRO A 58 9.05 10.13 3.88
C PRO A 58 9.03 10.33 2.35
N ARG A 59 10.20 10.58 1.75
CA ARG A 59 10.32 10.93 0.32
C ARG A 59 10.01 9.73 -0.59
N TYR A 60 8.72 9.53 -0.85
CA TYR A 60 8.17 8.52 -1.76
C TYR A 60 7.49 9.18 -2.97
N HIS A 61 7.42 8.45 -4.08
CA HIS A 61 6.50 8.75 -5.17
C HIS A 61 5.12 8.22 -4.81
N LEU A 62 4.15 9.14 -4.73
CA LEU A 62 2.75 8.81 -4.52
C LEU A 62 2.08 8.52 -5.85
N LEU A 63 1.53 7.32 -6.01
CA LEU A 63 0.82 6.92 -7.21
C LEU A 63 -0.54 6.34 -6.83
N THR A 64 -1.58 6.70 -7.57
CA THR A 64 -2.81 5.90 -7.60
C THR A 64 -2.52 4.57 -8.31
N PHE A 65 -3.35 3.55 -8.10
CA PHE A 65 -3.22 2.30 -8.85
C PHE A 65 -3.25 2.52 -10.37
N LYS A 66 -4.12 3.42 -10.85
CA LYS A 66 -4.18 3.79 -12.27
C LYS A 66 -2.87 4.42 -12.77
N SER A 67 -2.29 5.34 -12.00
CA SER A 67 -1.02 5.98 -12.35
C SER A 67 0.15 4.98 -12.30
N PHE A 68 0.12 4.02 -11.38
CA PHE A 68 1.12 2.97 -11.29
C PHE A 68 1.12 2.08 -12.54
N VAL A 69 -0.07 1.66 -13.00
CA VAL A 69 -0.24 0.87 -14.23
C VAL A 69 0.19 1.66 -15.46
N ALA A 70 -0.14 2.95 -15.54
CA ALA A 70 0.29 3.80 -16.64
C ALA A 70 1.82 3.85 -16.79
N ASN A 71 2.56 3.80 -15.68
CA ASN A 71 4.02 3.75 -15.69
C ASN A 71 4.61 2.38 -16.10
N HIS A 72 3.78 1.33 -16.17
CA HIS A 72 4.17 -0.06 -16.46
C HIS A 72 3.32 -0.67 -17.59
N GLN A 73 2.74 0.15 -18.48
CA GLN A 73 1.73 -0.27 -19.47
C GLN A 73 2.15 -1.44 -20.38
N ASN A 74 3.45 -1.64 -20.58
CA ASN A 74 4.02 -2.70 -21.42
C ASN A 74 4.88 -3.70 -20.63
N ASP A 75 4.87 -3.62 -19.30
CA ASP A 75 5.65 -4.50 -18.44
C ASP A 75 4.84 -5.77 -18.14
N VAL A 76 5.27 -6.88 -18.73
CA VAL A 76 4.73 -8.23 -18.50
C VAL A 76 5.78 -9.13 -17.83
N SER A 77 6.75 -8.54 -17.15
CA SER A 77 7.78 -9.30 -16.45
C SER A 77 7.23 -9.99 -15.21
N GLU A 78 7.87 -11.10 -14.82
CA GLU A 78 7.63 -11.74 -13.52
C GLU A 78 7.85 -10.76 -12.35
N GLU A 79 8.76 -9.78 -12.52
CA GLU A 79 8.98 -8.72 -11.53
C GLU A 79 7.75 -7.81 -11.37
N TYR A 80 7.08 -7.46 -12.47
CA TYR A 80 5.84 -6.70 -12.42
C TYR A 80 4.73 -7.48 -11.72
N GLU A 81 4.55 -8.75 -12.07
CA GLU A 81 3.57 -9.61 -11.40
C GLU A 81 3.86 -9.76 -9.90
N LEU A 82 5.13 -9.91 -9.50
CA LEU A 82 5.52 -9.93 -8.09
C LEU A 82 5.15 -8.63 -7.37
N LYS A 83 5.36 -7.46 -7.99
CA LYS A 83 4.93 -6.16 -7.44
C LYS A 83 3.41 -6.13 -7.27
N ILE A 84 2.65 -6.63 -8.25
CA ILE A 84 1.19 -6.73 -8.16
C ILE A 84 0.77 -7.61 -6.99
N CYS A 85 1.32 -8.83 -6.89
CA CYS A 85 1.03 -9.76 -5.80
C CYS A 85 1.30 -9.12 -4.43
N PHE A 86 2.44 -8.44 -4.28
CA PHE A 86 2.81 -7.78 -3.04
C PHE A 86 1.88 -6.60 -2.67
N ILE A 87 1.44 -5.82 -3.66
CA ILE A 87 0.47 -4.74 -3.47
C ILE A 87 -0.88 -5.31 -3.02
N LEU A 88 -1.37 -6.34 -3.70
CA LEU A 88 -2.65 -6.98 -3.41
C LEU A 88 -2.64 -7.64 -2.04
N LEU A 89 -1.54 -8.30 -1.66
CA LEU A 89 -1.40 -8.90 -0.34
C LEU A 89 -1.57 -7.85 0.76
N GLN A 90 -0.88 -6.70 0.65
CA GLN A 90 -1.03 -5.59 1.59
C GLN A 90 -2.46 -5.04 1.62
N LEU A 91 -3.11 -4.90 0.46
CA LEU A 91 -4.49 -4.45 0.37
C LEU A 91 -5.43 -5.44 1.07
N ILE A 92 -5.31 -6.74 0.79
CA ILE A 92 -6.13 -7.78 1.41
C ILE A 92 -5.96 -7.77 2.94
N TYR A 93 -4.73 -7.60 3.44
CA TYR A 93 -4.51 -7.43 4.88
C TYR A 93 -5.27 -6.23 5.46
N ALA A 94 -5.26 -5.09 4.77
CA ALA A 94 -6.04 -3.92 5.19
C ALA A 94 -7.56 -4.18 5.17
N LEU A 95 -8.06 -4.82 4.11
CA LEU A 95 -9.48 -5.17 3.98
C LEU A 95 -9.92 -6.22 5.01
N LYS A 96 -9.08 -7.21 5.34
CA LYS A 96 -9.35 -8.15 6.44
C LYS A 96 -9.45 -7.43 7.78
N SER A 97 -8.59 -6.44 8.03
CA SER A 97 -8.70 -5.58 9.21
C SER A 97 -10.04 -4.83 9.24
N PHE A 98 -10.54 -4.35 8.11
CA PHE A 98 -11.88 -3.77 8.01
C PHE A 98 -12.98 -4.78 8.35
N GLN A 99 -12.91 -5.99 7.78
CA GLN A 99 -13.88 -7.06 8.05
C GLN A 99 -13.89 -7.44 9.55
N LEU A 100 -12.72 -7.51 10.19
CA LEU A 100 -12.61 -7.75 11.64
C LEU A 100 -13.24 -6.64 12.49
N ASN A 101 -13.28 -5.41 11.96
CA ASN A 101 -13.98 -4.26 12.57
C ASN A 101 -15.44 -4.13 12.07
N SER A 102 -16.02 -5.20 11.51
CA SER A 102 -17.40 -5.25 11.00
C SER A 102 -17.71 -4.24 9.89
N ILE A 103 -16.70 -3.86 9.10
CA ILE A 103 -16.86 -3.06 7.89
C ILE A 103 -16.97 -4.04 6.71
N GLU A 104 -18.13 -4.09 6.06
CA GLU A 104 -18.40 -5.02 4.95
C GLU A 104 -18.32 -4.36 3.57
N ALA A 105 -18.41 -3.03 3.52
CA ALA A 105 -18.33 -2.25 2.29
C ALA A 105 -17.59 -0.94 2.51
N ILE A 106 -16.87 -0.52 1.47
CA ILE A 106 -16.09 0.73 1.45
C ILE A 106 -16.45 1.57 0.24
N SER A 107 -15.96 2.81 0.17
CA SER A 107 -16.19 3.63 -1.02
C SER A 107 -15.66 2.94 -2.27
N ASP A 108 -16.38 3.05 -3.38
CA ASP A 108 -15.90 2.59 -4.70
C ASP A 108 -14.81 3.49 -5.31
N ASP A 109 -14.24 4.39 -4.51
CA ASP A 109 -13.22 5.32 -4.91
C ASP A 109 -11.84 4.66 -4.76
N LEU A 110 -11.22 4.31 -5.88
CA LEU A 110 -9.91 3.67 -5.91
C LEU A 110 -8.76 4.63 -5.55
N SER A 111 -9.04 5.92 -5.32
CA SER A 111 -8.02 6.92 -4.93
C SER A 111 -7.78 7.01 -3.42
N GLU A 112 -8.60 6.32 -2.61
CA GLU A 112 -8.47 6.31 -1.14
C GLU A 112 -7.25 5.51 -0.66
N PHE A 113 -6.79 4.58 -1.49
CA PHE A 113 -5.53 3.89 -1.30
C PHE A 113 -4.51 4.41 -2.31
N ILE A 114 -3.32 4.74 -1.80
CA ILE A 114 -2.20 5.26 -2.58
C ILE A 114 -1.00 4.34 -2.42
N LEU A 115 -0.25 4.18 -3.50
CA LEU A 115 1.00 3.47 -3.52
C LEU A 115 2.16 4.43 -3.20
N LEU A 116 2.93 4.08 -2.19
CA LEU A 116 4.21 4.68 -1.83
C LEU A 116 5.31 3.91 -2.56
N CYS A 117 5.80 4.45 -3.66
CA CYS A 117 6.87 3.86 -4.46
C CYS A 117 8.20 4.56 -4.16
N ARG A 118 9.30 3.81 -4.02
CA ARG A 118 10.63 4.42 -3.89
C ARG A 118 11.12 4.97 -5.23
N TYR A 119 11.95 6.01 -5.17
CA TYR A 119 12.71 6.48 -6.33
C TYR A 119 13.91 5.56 -6.52
N THR A 120 13.73 4.44 -7.21
CA THR A 120 14.83 3.55 -7.52
C THR A 120 15.51 4.05 -8.79
N ARG A 121 16.66 4.71 -8.62
CA ARG A 121 17.45 5.22 -9.76
C ARG A 121 18.41 4.19 -10.35
N THR A 122 18.34 2.93 -9.95
CA THR A 122 19.30 1.91 -10.36
C THR A 122 18.65 0.54 -10.41
N ASN A 123 18.89 -0.17 -11.53
CA ASN A 123 18.62 -1.59 -11.77
C ASN A 123 19.21 -2.47 -10.65
N GLN A 124 18.56 -2.55 -9.50
CA GLN A 124 18.94 -3.46 -8.43
C GLN A 124 18.10 -4.73 -8.54
N LYS A 125 18.81 -5.86 -8.46
CA LYS A 125 18.20 -7.20 -8.44
C LYS A 125 17.17 -7.31 -7.31
N ILE A 126 16.18 -8.16 -7.57
CA ILE A 126 14.97 -8.47 -6.80
C ILE A 126 15.26 -8.94 -5.35
N ASP A 127 16.52 -9.16 -4.97
CA ASP A 127 16.92 -9.65 -3.64
C ASP A 127 16.63 -8.70 -2.47
N ASN A 128 16.10 -7.49 -2.72
CA ASN A 128 15.69 -6.58 -1.65
C ASN A 128 14.25 -6.07 -1.82
N MET A 129 13.35 -6.57 -0.96
CA MET A 129 11.94 -6.16 -0.83
C MET A 129 11.75 -4.66 -0.57
N ASP A 130 12.83 -3.95 -0.21
CA ASP A 130 12.85 -2.50 -0.01
C ASP A 130 12.30 -1.69 -1.18
N HIS A 131 12.37 -2.21 -2.40
CA HIS A 131 11.92 -1.52 -3.61
C HIS A 131 10.43 -1.70 -3.91
N LEU A 132 9.74 -2.58 -3.17
CA LEU A 132 8.34 -2.89 -3.42
C LEU A 132 7.40 -1.76 -2.96
N PRO A 133 6.34 -1.44 -3.74
CA PRO A 133 5.38 -0.42 -3.37
C PRO A 133 4.64 -0.75 -2.07
N ARG A 134 4.44 0.27 -1.22
CA ARG A 134 3.64 0.14 0.02
C ARG A 134 2.26 0.76 -0.15
N VAL A 135 1.24 0.11 0.40
CA VAL A 135 -0.14 0.62 0.36
C VAL A 135 -0.38 1.56 1.56
N LEU A 136 -0.90 2.76 1.28
CA LEU A 136 -1.29 3.75 2.28
C LEU A 136 -2.76 4.09 2.12
N LEU A 137 -3.50 4.04 3.22
CA LEU A 137 -4.89 4.47 3.28
C LEU A 137 -5.00 5.94 3.71
N LEU A 138 -5.69 6.75 2.91
CA LEU A 138 -6.06 8.12 3.28
C LEU A 138 -7.42 8.11 4.00
N GLN A 139 -7.43 7.82 5.30
CA GLN A 139 -8.66 7.61 6.08
C GLN A 139 -9.66 8.80 6.07
N GLU A 140 -9.24 10.02 5.75
CA GLU A 140 -10.14 11.19 5.78
C GLU A 140 -11.22 11.17 4.68
N THR A 141 -11.03 10.44 3.58
CA THR A 141 -12.04 10.30 2.52
C THR A 141 -13.21 9.39 2.92
N PHE A 142 -13.02 8.46 3.87
CA PHE A 142 -14.10 7.59 4.36
C PHE A 142 -15.24 8.33 5.05
N ARG A 143 -14.97 9.53 5.59
CA ARG A 143 -15.93 10.26 6.43
C ARG A 143 -16.79 11.25 5.67
N MET A 144 -16.59 11.42 4.35
CA MET A 144 -17.27 12.47 3.60
C MET A 144 -17.96 11.96 2.33
N MET A 145 -19.28 12.16 2.32
CA MET A 145 -20.25 11.96 1.23
C MET A 145 -20.82 10.54 1.08
N LYS A 146 -22.10 10.49 0.68
CA LYS A 146 -22.79 9.29 0.18
C LYS A 146 -22.15 8.85 -1.13
N LYS A 147 -20.92 8.38 -1.09
CA LYS A 147 -20.26 7.76 -2.23
C LYS A 147 -20.88 6.38 -2.46
N PRO A 148 -20.95 5.90 -3.72
CA PRO A 148 -21.30 4.51 -3.97
C PRO A 148 -20.34 3.61 -3.18
N THR A 149 -20.89 2.60 -2.52
CA THR A 149 -20.12 1.63 -1.76
C THR A 149 -20.02 0.33 -2.53
N THR A 150 -18.93 -0.41 -2.32
CA THR A 150 -18.67 -1.71 -2.93
C THR A 150 -18.20 -2.68 -1.85
N GLY A 151 -18.53 -3.97 -1.98
CA GLY A 151 -18.06 -5.00 -1.05
C GLY A 151 -16.53 -5.10 -1.06
N LEU A 152 -15.94 -5.64 0.00
CA LEU A 152 -14.48 -5.72 0.13
C LEU A 152 -13.84 -6.60 -0.97
N CYS A 153 -14.44 -7.75 -1.28
CA CYS A 153 -13.97 -8.64 -2.34
C CYS A 153 -14.03 -7.96 -3.71
N ASP A 154 -15.18 -7.33 -4.02
CA ASP A 154 -15.37 -6.56 -5.25
C ASP A 154 -14.40 -5.39 -5.37
N TYR A 155 -14.10 -4.70 -4.27
CA TYR A 155 -13.10 -3.63 -4.25
C TYR A 155 -11.73 -4.18 -4.65
N CYS A 156 -11.32 -5.29 -4.05
CA CYS A 156 -10.05 -5.93 -4.34
C CYS A 156 -10.00 -6.43 -5.81
N LEU A 157 -11.09 -6.99 -6.33
CA LEU A 157 -11.21 -7.39 -7.73
C LEU A 157 -11.12 -6.20 -8.69
N LYS A 158 -11.72 -5.06 -8.37
CA LYS A 158 -11.61 -3.83 -9.18
C LYS A 158 -10.17 -3.33 -9.23
N ILE A 159 -9.45 -3.37 -8.10
CA ILE A 159 -8.02 -3.03 -8.06
C ILE A 159 -7.21 -4.03 -8.88
N LEU A 160 -7.42 -5.34 -8.69
CA LEU A 160 -6.76 -6.40 -9.44
C LEU A 160 -6.95 -6.22 -10.95
N ALA A 161 -8.20 -6.05 -11.39
CA ALA A 161 -8.55 -5.86 -12.79
C ALA A 161 -7.92 -4.60 -13.38
N THR A 162 -7.86 -3.51 -12.59
CA THR A 162 -7.18 -2.26 -12.97
C THR A 162 -5.68 -2.50 -13.12
N MET A 163 -5.06 -3.21 -12.18
CA MET A 163 -3.61 -3.43 -12.15
C MET A 163 -3.10 -4.36 -13.25
N LEU A 164 -3.87 -5.40 -13.58
CA LEU A 164 -3.58 -6.34 -14.66
C LEU A 164 -4.03 -5.86 -16.04
N ASN A 165 -4.74 -4.73 -16.10
CA ASN A 165 -5.34 -4.20 -17.30
C ASN A 165 -6.19 -5.25 -18.05
N LEU A 166 -7.09 -5.93 -17.32
CA LEU A 166 -7.87 -7.07 -17.84
C LEU A 166 -8.82 -6.73 -19.01
N ASN A 167 -9.02 -5.45 -19.31
CA ASN A 167 -9.71 -5.03 -20.53
C ASN A 167 -8.92 -5.41 -21.80
N HIS A 168 -7.61 -5.59 -21.67
CA HIS A 168 -6.69 -5.90 -22.77
C HIS A 168 -6.00 -7.26 -22.59
N ASN A 169 -6.03 -7.84 -21.38
CA ASN A 169 -5.35 -9.10 -21.04
C ASN A 169 -6.34 -10.12 -20.47
N SER A 170 -6.14 -11.40 -20.78
CA SER A 170 -6.86 -12.48 -20.11
C SER A 170 -6.21 -12.83 -18.77
N LEU A 171 -7.01 -13.08 -17.74
CA LEU A 171 -6.54 -13.54 -16.43
C LEU A 171 -5.67 -14.82 -16.54
N THR A 172 -5.93 -15.66 -17.54
CA THR A 172 -5.19 -16.90 -17.81
C THR A 172 -3.73 -16.68 -18.19
N ASN A 173 -3.34 -15.45 -18.56
CA ASN A 173 -1.99 -15.12 -18.98
C ASN A 173 -1.05 -14.79 -17.82
N PHE A 174 -1.59 -14.67 -16.61
CA PHE A 174 -0.83 -14.32 -15.40
C PHE A 174 -0.50 -15.55 -14.57
N THR A 175 0.43 -15.40 -13.63
CA THR A 175 0.87 -16.47 -12.73
C THR A 175 -0.28 -17.11 -11.94
N TYR A 176 -0.12 -18.39 -11.62
CA TYR A 176 -1.11 -19.19 -10.89
C TYR A 176 -1.62 -18.52 -9.59
N PRO A 177 -0.79 -17.90 -8.74
CA PRO A 177 -1.24 -17.20 -7.53
C PRO A 177 -2.23 -16.06 -7.81
N ILE A 178 -2.02 -15.32 -8.89
CA ILE A 178 -2.92 -14.23 -9.31
C ILE A 178 -4.28 -14.81 -9.74
N GLN A 179 -4.27 -15.93 -10.44
CA GLN A 179 -5.50 -16.60 -10.89
C GLN A 179 -6.30 -17.13 -9.69
N GLU A 180 -5.66 -17.81 -8.73
CA GLU A 180 -6.33 -18.32 -7.53
C GLU A 180 -6.84 -17.20 -6.63
N CYS A 181 -6.06 -16.11 -6.49
CA CYS A 181 -6.52 -14.90 -5.80
C CYS A 181 -7.80 -14.35 -6.42
N ALA A 182 -7.83 -14.18 -7.75
CA ALA A 182 -9.02 -13.71 -8.46
C ALA A 182 -10.23 -14.65 -8.25
N LYS A 183 -10.02 -15.97 -8.35
CA LYS A 183 -11.06 -16.97 -8.14
C LYS A 183 -11.62 -16.91 -6.72
N ALA A 184 -10.76 -16.83 -5.70
CA ALA A 184 -11.16 -16.73 -4.30
C ALA A 184 -12.01 -15.48 -4.05
N LEU A 185 -11.57 -14.32 -4.57
CA LEU A 185 -12.31 -13.07 -4.44
C LEU A 185 -13.67 -13.11 -5.15
N GLN A 186 -13.77 -13.76 -6.31
CA GLN A 186 -15.03 -13.89 -7.07
C GLN A 186 -16.11 -14.71 -6.35
N GLN A 187 -15.73 -15.56 -5.39
CA GLN A 187 -16.72 -16.33 -4.62
C GLN A 187 -17.54 -15.45 -3.67
N ASP A 188 -17.01 -14.28 -3.29
CA ASP A 188 -17.62 -13.32 -2.36
C ASP A 188 -18.16 -13.95 -1.06
N LYS A 189 -17.40 -14.89 -0.50
CA LYS A 189 -17.68 -15.54 0.79
C LYS A 189 -16.93 -14.84 1.91
N SER A 190 -17.34 -15.09 3.15
CA SER A 190 -16.61 -14.62 4.34
C SER A 190 -15.15 -15.12 4.41
N SER A 191 -14.84 -16.26 3.77
CA SER A 191 -13.51 -16.83 3.64
C SER A 191 -12.70 -16.30 2.45
N SER A 192 -13.33 -15.60 1.49
CA SER A 192 -12.71 -15.22 0.21
C SER A 192 -11.44 -14.38 0.37
N LEU A 193 -11.43 -13.40 1.28
CA LEU A 193 -10.23 -12.60 1.55
C LEU A 193 -9.11 -13.43 2.21
N THR A 194 -9.45 -14.50 2.94
CA THR A 194 -8.47 -15.42 3.52
C THR A 194 -7.87 -16.30 2.45
N GLU A 195 -8.70 -16.96 1.65
CA GLU A 195 -8.26 -17.80 0.53
C GLU A 195 -7.40 -17.00 -0.48
N ALA A 196 -7.80 -15.75 -0.78
CA ALA A 196 -7.04 -14.87 -1.66
C ALA A 196 -5.68 -14.45 -1.05
N LYS A 197 -5.64 -14.17 0.25
CA LYS A 197 -4.39 -13.92 0.97
C LYS A 197 -3.46 -15.12 0.84
N ASP A 198 -3.96 -16.31 1.17
CA ASP A 198 -3.14 -17.52 1.28
C ASP A 198 -2.57 -17.91 -0.10
N ALA A 199 -3.37 -17.78 -1.16
CA ALA A 199 -2.91 -17.95 -2.55
C ALA A 199 -1.74 -17.01 -2.91
N LEU A 200 -1.83 -15.73 -2.55
CA LEU A 200 -0.76 -14.76 -2.81
C LEU A 200 0.48 -15.01 -1.95
N GLU A 201 0.32 -15.37 -0.67
CA GLU A 201 1.44 -15.66 0.22
C GLU A 201 2.23 -16.88 -0.25
N PHE A 202 1.52 -17.95 -0.59
CA PHE A 202 2.15 -19.13 -1.18
C PHE A 202 2.88 -18.78 -2.47
N GLY A 203 2.25 -17.99 -3.35
CA GLY A 203 2.86 -17.53 -4.59
C GLY A 203 4.15 -16.72 -4.40
N ILE A 204 4.15 -15.77 -3.46
CA ILE A 204 5.26 -14.84 -3.22
C ILE A 204 6.41 -15.52 -2.48
N PHE A 205 6.10 -16.31 -1.45
CA PHE A 205 7.11 -16.80 -0.50
C PHE A 205 7.55 -18.23 -0.74
N VAL A 206 6.68 -19.07 -1.34
CA VAL A 206 6.95 -20.49 -1.56
C VAL A 206 7.28 -20.75 -3.02
N GLY A 207 6.52 -20.16 -3.95
CA GLY A 207 6.85 -19.99 -5.38
C GLY A 207 7.70 -21.10 -6.01
N HIS A 208 9.00 -20.82 -6.22
CA HIS A 208 9.93 -21.74 -6.87
C HIS A 208 10.32 -22.95 -6.01
N ASP A 209 10.27 -22.81 -4.68
CA ASP A 209 10.59 -23.86 -3.71
C ASP A 209 9.35 -24.72 -3.39
N ALA A 210 8.19 -24.47 -4.00
CA ALA A 210 6.97 -25.26 -3.80
C ALA A 210 7.19 -26.77 -4.00
N SER A 211 8.08 -27.15 -4.92
CA SER A 211 8.47 -28.55 -5.17
C SER A 211 9.25 -29.22 -4.03
N SER A 212 9.75 -28.43 -3.07
CA SER A 212 10.49 -28.92 -1.90
C SER A 212 9.60 -29.23 -0.69
N PHE A 213 8.32 -28.88 -0.74
CA PHE A 213 7.34 -29.14 0.33
C PHE A 213 6.44 -30.34 -0.01
N SER A 214 6.10 -31.14 0.99
CA SER A 214 5.25 -32.32 0.84
C SER A 214 3.79 -31.94 0.60
N ASP A 215 3.33 -30.90 1.30
CA ASP A 215 1.97 -30.40 1.28
C ASP A 215 1.90 -28.91 1.63
N GLU A 216 0.69 -28.35 1.61
CA GLU A 216 0.40 -26.94 1.90
C GLU A 216 0.64 -26.59 3.39
N GLU A 217 0.51 -27.57 4.30
CA GLU A 217 0.72 -27.38 5.74
C GLU A 217 2.21 -27.17 6.05
N ASP A 218 3.08 -27.97 5.42
CA ASP A 218 4.53 -27.82 5.51
C ASP A 218 5.02 -26.46 4.97
N ALA A 219 4.45 -26.03 3.84
CA ALA A 219 4.75 -24.73 3.27
C ALA A 219 4.32 -23.58 4.20
N GLN A 220 3.13 -23.69 4.80
CA GLN A 220 2.63 -22.71 5.77
C GLN A 220 3.51 -22.66 7.03
N ALA A 221 3.91 -23.82 7.57
CA ALA A 221 4.82 -23.91 8.71
C ALA A 221 6.18 -23.26 8.42
N TRP A 222 6.69 -23.43 7.20
CA TRP A 222 7.92 -22.77 6.77
C TRP A 222 7.77 -21.24 6.70
N ILE A 223 6.68 -20.73 6.11
CA ILE A 223 6.40 -19.29 6.08
C ILE A 223 6.37 -18.73 7.49
N ASP A 224 5.66 -19.40 8.41
CA ASP A 224 5.52 -18.95 9.80
C ASP A 224 6.85 -19.00 10.56
N SER A 225 7.70 -19.99 10.30
CA SER A 225 9.08 -20.02 10.81
C SER A 225 9.88 -18.81 10.31
N LYS A 226 9.80 -18.44 9.03
CA LYS A 226 10.50 -17.27 8.48
C LYS A 226 10.00 -15.95 9.06
N ARG A 227 8.68 -15.84 9.27
CA ARG A 227 8.09 -14.68 9.96
C ARG A 227 8.60 -14.56 11.39
N ALA A 228 8.64 -15.66 12.13
CA ALA A 228 9.14 -15.68 13.50
C ALA A 228 10.61 -15.26 13.58
N ASP A 229 11.46 -15.76 12.67
CA ASP A 229 12.87 -15.37 12.56
C ASP A 229 13.02 -13.86 12.31
N TYR A 230 12.19 -13.30 11.41
CA TYR A 230 12.22 -11.87 11.11
C TYR A 230 11.77 -11.00 12.28
N VAL A 231 10.71 -11.39 13.00
CA VAL A 231 10.28 -10.68 14.23
C VAL A 231 11.40 -10.73 15.28
N ASN A 232 12.03 -11.88 15.48
CA ASN A 232 13.16 -12.02 16.39
C ASN A 232 14.36 -11.14 16.02
N TYR A 233 14.58 -10.91 14.72
CA TYR A 233 15.60 -9.97 14.25
C TYR A 233 15.25 -8.52 14.58
N LEU A 234 13.99 -8.10 14.41
CA LEU A 234 13.55 -6.73 14.65
C LEU A 234 13.49 -6.32 16.14
N VAL A 235 13.33 -7.30 17.03
CA VAL A 235 13.17 -7.08 18.49
C VAL A 235 14.52 -7.15 19.23
N LYS A 236 15.60 -7.56 18.54
CA LYS A 236 16.98 -7.53 19.07
C LYS A 236 17.66 -6.20 18.83
#